data_AF-A0A7K5C223-F1
#
_entry.id   AF-A0A7K5C223-F1
#
_cell.length_a   1.000
_cell.length_b   1.000
_cell.length_c   1.000
_cell.angle_alpha   90.00
_cell.angle_beta   90.00
_cell.angle_gamma   90.00
#
_symmetry.space_group_name_H-M   'P 1'
#
loop_
_entity.id
_entity.type
_entity.pdbx_description
1 polymer ?
#
loop_
_entity_poly.entity_id
_entity_poly.type
_entity_poly.pdbx_seq_one_letter_code
_entity_poly.pdbx_strand_id
1 'polypeptide(L)'
;LQNLLDMMVAEEESLKERLLKNIAVCRKELDSLCRELQLGPFETEEGTILQMEKNLRTCVEVLQKQKRDRKQELKALQEQDQALCDILSTALFTIDTGSVPSLDELDRYRRHVASLNTLKEQRREEFLSSKRQIILLMEELDHTPDTSFERDVVCEDEATFCLSEDNITALQNLLQQLEARRALSEAECAELRARIRALWEQLQVPQEERQASA
;
A
#
# COMPACT_ATOMS: atom_id res chain seq x y z
N LEU A 1 -40.38 41.39 46.96
CA LEU A 1 -40.53 39.93 47.15
C LEU A 1 -41.28 39.32 45.97
N GLN A 2 -42.50 39.77 45.65
CA GLN A 2 -43.28 39.31 44.46
C GLN A 2 -42.47 39.36 43.15
N ASN A 3 -41.95 40.53 42.78
CA ASN A 3 -41.18 40.71 41.53
C ASN A 3 -39.92 39.84 41.45
N LEU A 4 -39.27 39.52 42.58
CA LEU A 4 -38.09 38.65 42.58
C LEU A 4 -38.49 37.19 42.35
N LEU A 5 -39.59 36.75 42.95
CA LEU A 5 -40.13 35.42 42.77
C LEU A 5 -40.58 35.21 41.31
N ASP A 6 -41.26 36.19 40.73
CA ASP A 6 -41.72 36.14 39.35
C ASP A 6 -40.56 36.06 38.35
N MET A 7 -39.45 36.78 38.60
CA MET A 7 -38.22 36.67 37.80
C MET A 7 -37.60 35.28 37.91
N MET A 8 -37.48 34.71 39.12
CA MET A 8 -36.90 33.38 39.32
C MET A 8 -37.74 32.28 38.64
N VAL A 9 -39.08 32.39 38.68
CA VAL A 9 -39.98 31.47 37.99
C VAL A 9 -39.80 31.56 36.48
N ALA A 10 -39.76 32.78 35.92
CA ALA A 10 -39.57 32.99 34.48
C ALA A 10 -38.21 32.46 33.99
N GLU A 11 -37.15 32.62 34.78
CA GLU A 11 -35.82 32.08 34.46
C GLU A 11 -35.82 30.55 34.42
N GLU A 12 -36.43 29.89 35.41
CA GLU A 12 -36.53 28.43 35.46
C GLU A 12 -37.42 27.87 34.33
N GLU A 13 -38.53 28.53 34.00
CA GLU A 13 -39.37 28.16 32.85
C GLU A 13 -38.60 28.28 31.54
N SER A 14 -37.89 29.39 31.35
CA SER A 14 -37.04 29.61 30.17
C SER A 14 -35.92 28.56 30.07
N LEU A 15 -35.29 28.24 31.19
CA LEU A 15 -34.26 27.20 31.26
C LEU A 15 -34.82 25.84 30.85
N LYS A 16 -35.98 25.46 31.39
CA LYS A 16 -36.67 24.21 31.05
C LYS A 16 -37.02 24.12 29.58
N GLU A 17 -37.60 25.17 29.00
CA GLU A 17 -37.92 25.23 27.56
C GLU A 17 -36.68 25.06 26.68
N ARG A 18 -35.60 25.77 27.03
CA ARG A 18 -34.32 25.66 26.33
C ARG A 18 -33.75 24.25 26.39
N LEU A 19 -33.78 23.60 27.56
CA LEU A 19 -33.31 22.22 27.71
C LEU A 19 -34.12 21.24 26.87
N LEU A 20 -35.46 21.36 26.87
CA LEU A 20 -36.33 20.52 26.06
C LEU A 20 -36.09 20.70 24.55
N LYS A 21 -35.87 21.95 24.11
CA LYS A 21 -35.51 22.25 22.73
C LYS A 21 -34.17 21.62 22.34
N ASN A 22 -33.15 21.76 23.19
CA ASN A 22 -31.83 21.16 22.96
C ASN A 22 -31.92 19.64 22.87
N ILE A 23 -32.67 19.00 23.78
CA ILE A 23 -32.92 17.54 23.74
C ILE A 23 -33.53 17.12 22.41
N ALA A 24 -34.53 17.85 21.91
CA ALA A 24 -35.18 17.54 20.63
C ALA A 24 -34.20 17.65 19.45
N VAL A 25 -33.34 18.67 19.44
CA VAL A 25 -32.28 18.84 18.44
C VAL A 25 -31.27 17.70 18.52
N CYS A 26 -30.72 17.43 19.70
CA CYS A 26 -29.73 16.37 19.90
C CYS A 26 -30.27 15.00 19.50
N ARG A 27 -31.54 14.67 19.81
CA ARG A 27 -32.16 13.41 19.37
C ARG A 27 -32.19 13.28 17.85
N LYS A 28 -32.64 14.33 17.15
CA LYS A 28 -32.68 14.34 15.68
C LYS A 28 -31.29 14.20 15.05
N GLU A 29 -30.30 14.89 15.61
CA GLU A 29 -28.91 14.77 15.15
C GLU A 29 -28.36 13.37 15.38
N LEU A 30 -28.63 12.79 16.55
CA LEU A 30 -28.20 11.45 16.91
C LEU A 30 -28.84 10.40 15.99
N ASP A 31 -30.13 10.51 15.66
CA ASP A 31 -30.81 9.65 14.68
C ASP A 31 -30.20 9.74 13.27
N SER A 32 -29.71 10.92 12.88
CA SER A 32 -28.97 11.08 11.62
C SER A 32 -27.62 10.38 11.70
N LEU A 33 -26.87 10.64 12.77
CA LEU A 33 -25.53 10.07 12.98
C LEU A 33 -25.56 8.55 13.09
N CYS A 34 -26.54 7.96 13.79
CA CYS A 34 -26.69 6.51 13.85
C CYS A 34 -26.95 5.90 12.46
N ARG A 35 -27.83 6.51 11.65
CA ARG A 35 -28.07 6.05 10.27
C ARG A 35 -26.83 6.14 9.41
N GLU A 36 -26.11 7.26 9.47
CA GLU A 36 -24.88 7.45 8.70
C GLU A 36 -23.74 6.53 9.13
N LEU A 37 -23.59 6.28 10.43
CA LEU A 37 -22.55 5.39 10.98
C LEU A 37 -22.96 3.91 10.96
N GLN A 38 -24.17 3.62 10.51
CA GLN A 38 -24.79 2.29 10.47
C GLN A 38 -24.86 1.64 11.86
N LEU A 39 -25.14 2.46 12.88
CA LEU A 39 -25.30 2.05 14.26
C LEU A 39 -26.78 1.77 14.57
N GLY A 40 -27.01 0.92 15.57
CA GLY A 40 -28.35 0.67 16.09
C GLY A 40 -29.02 1.92 16.67
N PRO A 41 -30.35 1.88 16.88
CA PRO A 41 -31.06 2.96 17.53
C PRO A 41 -30.50 3.20 18.93
N PHE A 42 -30.39 4.47 19.31
CA PHE A 42 -29.87 4.86 20.60
C PHE A 42 -30.96 4.75 21.67
N GLU A 43 -30.70 3.98 22.71
CA GLU A 43 -31.59 3.89 23.87
C GLU A 43 -31.41 5.13 24.74
N THR A 44 -32.51 5.82 25.02
CA THR A 44 -32.47 7.00 25.90
C THR A 44 -32.55 6.51 27.35
N GLU A 45 -31.50 6.72 28.13
CA GLU A 45 -31.52 6.43 29.57
C GLU A 45 -32.57 7.30 30.29
N GLU A 46 -33.28 6.70 31.26
CA GLU A 46 -34.18 7.44 32.15
C GLU A 46 -33.38 8.38 33.07
N GLY A 47 -33.82 9.64 33.22
CA GLY A 47 -33.12 10.61 34.05
C GLY A 47 -33.78 11.98 34.09
N THR A 48 -33.17 12.91 34.83
CA THR A 48 -33.63 14.31 34.87
C THR A 48 -33.43 14.98 33.51
N ILE A 49 -34.21 16.01 33.20
CA ILE A 49 -34.10 16.77 31.93
C ILE A 49 -32.66 17.26 31.70
N LEU A 50 -32.00 17.74 32.76
CA LEU A 50 -30.61 18.20 32.68
C LEU A 50 -29.63 17.07 32.36
N GLN A 51 -29.80 15.90 33.00
CA GLN A 51 -28.94 14.75 32.75
C GLN A 51 -29.15 14.21 31.32
N MET A 52 -30.40 14.16 30.86
CA MET A 52 -30.73 13.70 29.51
C MET A 52 -30.16 14.63 28.44
N GLU A 53 -30.25 15.96 28.62
CA GLU A 53 -29.60 16.92 27.71
C GLU A 53 -28.09 16.69 27.63
N LYS A 54 -27.44 16.57 28.80
CA LYS A 54 -26.00 16.38 28.89
C LYS A 54 -25.57 15.09 28.19
N ASN A 55 -26.23 13.97 28.50
CA ASN A 55 -25.92 12.67 27.91
C ASN A 55 -26.07 12.71 26.39
N LEU A 56 -27.19 13.22 25.88
CA LEU A 56 -27.45 13.30 24.45
C LEU A 56 -26.40 14.16 23.73
N ARG A 57 -26.05 15.32 24.29
CA ARG A 57 -25.02 16.19 23.71
C ARG A 57 -23.65 15.52 23.67
N THR A 58 -23.24 14.86 24.76
CA THR A 58 -21.98 14.09 24.78
C THR A 58 -22.00 12.96 23.76
N CYS A 59 -23.11 12.23 23.62
CA CYS A 59 -23.23 11.18 22.61
C CYS A 59 -23.12 11.73 21.18
N VAL A 60 -23.80 12.85 20.88
CA VAL A 60 -23.68 13.53 19.58
C VAL A 60 -22.22 13.91 19.30
N GLU A 61 -21.52 14.52 20.27
CA GLU A 61 -20.10 14.89 20.13
C GLU A 61 -19.21 13.68 19.81
N VAL A 62 -19.43 12.55 20.50
CA VAL A 62 -18.69 11.30 20.27
C VAL A 62 -18.96 10.73 18.88
N LEU A 63 -20.23 10.64 18.46
CA LEU A 63 -20.58 10.10 17.14
C LEU A 63 -20.12 11.01 16.00
N GLN A 64 -20.20 12.33 16.17
CA GLN A 64 -19.62 13.27 15.21
C GLN A 64 -18.12 13.10 15.09
N LYS A 65 -17.41 12.88 16.20
CA LYS A 65 -15.99 12.56 16.18
C LYS A 65 -15.74 11.25 15.41
N GLN A 66 -16.45 10.19 15.73
CA GLN A 66 -16.31 8.91 15.02
C GLN A 66 -16.54 9.04 13.52
N LYS A 67 -17.55 9.80 13.09
CA LYS A 67 -17.80 10.11 11.67
C LYS A 67 -16.62 10.83 11.02
N ARG A 68 -16.04 11.85 11.68
CA ARG A 68 -14.87 12.57 11.17
C ARG A 68 -13.66 11.64 11.07
N ASP A 69 -13.41 10.86 12.11
CA ASP A 69 -12.26 9.94 12.17
C ASP A 69 -12.35 8.90 11.05
N ARG A 70 -13.52 8.26 10.83
CA ARG A 70 -13.72 7.29 9.73
C ARG A 70 -13.51 7.91 8.34
N LYS A 71 -13.97 9.14 8.12
CA LYS A 71 -13.77 9.84 6.84
C LYS A 71 -12.31 10.25 6.62
N GLN A 72 -11.64 10.71 7.66
CA GLN A 72 -10.21 11.06 7.59
C GLN A 72 -9.36 9.82 7.33
N GLU A 73 -9.67 8.70 7.99
CA GLU A 73 -8.99 7.44 7.76
C GLU A 73 -9.17 6.95 6.32
N LEU A 74 -10.40 6.98 5.79
CA LEU A 74 -10.63 6.63 4.39
C LEU A 74 -9.78 7.46 3.43
N LYS A 75 -9.71 8.79 3.66
CA LYS A 75 -8.88 9.67 2.83
C LYS A 75 -7.40 9.27 2.89
N ALA A 76 -6.89 8.98 4.09
CA ALA A 76 -5.50 8.55 4.25
C ALA A 76 -5.23 7.19 3.58
N LEU A 77 -6.17 6.25 3.66
CA LEU A 77 -6.07 4.95 2.98
C LEU A 77 -6.09 5.11 1.45
N GLN A 78 -6.93 6.00 0.91
CA GLN A 78 -6.98 6.31 -0.51
C GLN A 78 -5.69 6.96 -1.02
N GLU A 79 -5.11 7.88 -0.25
CA GLU A 79 -3.82 8.50 -0.59
C GLU A 79 -2.69 7.45 -0.62
N GLN A 80 -2.68 6.52 0.32
CA GLN A 80 -1.72 5.40 0.33
C GLN A 80 -1.93 4.45 -0.84
N ASP A 81 -3.18 4.08 -1.12
CA ASP A 81 -3.56 3.20 -2.21
C ASP A 81 -3.16 3.76 -3.57
N GLN A 82 -3.41 5.05 -3.80
CA GLN A 82 -2.98 5.74 -5.02
C GLN A 82 -1.46 5.65 -5.21
N ALA A 83 -0.69 6.01 -4.18
CA ALA A 83 0.76 5.96 -4.25
C ALA A 83 1.31 4.55 -4.52
N LEU A 84 0.68 3.52 -3.94
CA LEU A 84 1.05 2.12 -4.18
C LEU A 84 0.66 1.66 -5.59
N CYS A 85 -0.54 2.02 -6.05
CA CYS A 85 -1.02 1.68 -7.39
C CYS A 85 -0.19 2.34 -8.49
N ASP A 86 0.29 3.57 -8.29
CA ASP A 86 1.18 4.25 -9.23
C ASP A 86 2.49 3.47 -9.41
N ILE A 87 3.06 2.94 -8.32
CA ILE A 87 4.31 2.16 -8.34
C ILE A 87 4.09 0.76 -8.91
N LEU A 88 3.02 0.08 -8.49
CA LEU A 88 2.71 -1.30 -8.85
C LEU A 88 1.98 -1.43 -10.19
N SER A 89 1.53 -0.30 -10.76
CA SER A 89 0.66 -0.22 -11.95
C SER A 89 -0.62 -1.06 -11.80
N THR A 90 -1.23 -1.03 -10.61
CA THR A 90 -2.48 -1.75 -10.29
C THR A 90 -3.69 -0.81 -10.28
N ALA A 91 -4.89 -1.37 -10.38
CA ALA A 91 -6.12 -0.59 -10.27
C ALA A 91 -6.43 -0.20 -8.81
N LEU A 92 -6.98 1.00 -8.61
CA LEU A 92 -7.40 1.51 -7.30
C LEU A 92 -8.51 0.66 -6.70
N PHE A 93 -8.50 0.55 -5.36
CA PHE A 93 -9.59 -0.09 -4.65
C PHE A 93 -10.78 0.85 -4.48
N THR A 94 -11.97 0.37 -4.85
CA THR A 94 -13.19 1.20 -4.85
C THR A 94 -14.13 0.82 -3.71
N ILE A 95 -14.51 1.81 -2.91
CA ILE A 95 -15.68 1.78 -2.03
C ILE A 95 -16.53 3.03 -2.28
N ASP A 96 -17.76 3.07 -1.77
CA ASP A 96 -18.60 4.28 -1.87
C ASP A 96 -17.95 5.46 -1.11
N THR A 97 -17.53 6.48 -1.86
CA THR A 97 -16.87 7.68 -1.32
C THR A 97 -17.86 8.77 -0.91
N GLY A 98 -19.14 8.64 -1.31
CA GLY A 98 -20.18 9.61 -1.00
C GLY A 98 -20.72 9.50 0.43
N SER A 99 -20.60 8.32 1.05
CA SER A 99 -21.13 8.02 2.38
C SER A 99 -20.04 7.90 3.45
N VAL A 100 -20.43 7.70 4.71
CA VAL A 100 -19.49 7.40 5.80
C VAL A 100 -19.17 5.90 5.72
N PRO A 101 -17.90 5.50 5.61
CA PRO A 101 -17.57 4.09 5.49
C PRO A 101 -17.92 3.35 6.78
N SER A 102 -18.41 2.12 6.61
CA SER A 102 -18.57 1.15 7.69
C SER A 102 -17.20 0.68 8.21
N LEU A 103 -17.19 0.09 9.41
CA LEU A 103 -15.96 -0.48 9.95
C LEU A 103 -15.44 -1.65 9.10
N ASP A 104 -16.34 -2.47 8.55
CA ASP A 104 -15.98 -3.57 7.66
C ASP A 104 -15.36 -3.09 6.33
N GLU A 105 -15.91 -2.01 5.74
CA GLU A 105 -15.34 -1.39 4.54
C GLU A 105 -13.93 -0.86 4.81
N LEU A 106 -13.73 -0.17 5.94
CA LEU A 106 -12.40 0.28 6.36
C LEU A 106 -11.46 -0.90 6.58
N ASP A 107 -11.91 -1.98 7.23
CA ASP A 107 -11.08 -3.17 7.44
C ASP A 107 -10.71 -3.88 6.15
N ARG A 108 -11.64 -3.96 5.18
CA ARG A 108 -11.34 -4.47 3.83
C ARG A 108 -10.29 -3.59 3.14
N TYR A 109 -10.44 -2.27 3.22
CA TYR A 109 -9.49 -1.33 2.63
C TYR A 109 -8.11 -1.45 3.29
N ARG A 110 -8.02 -1.49 4.63
CA ARG A 110 -6.76 -1.70 5.35
C ARG A 110 -6.04 -2.97 4.92
N ARG A 111 -6.78 -4.09 4.80
CA ARG A 111 -6.22 -5.36 4.32
C ARG A 111 -5.71 -5.27 2.89
N HIS A 112 -6.44 -4.56 2.02
CA HIS A 112 -6.00 -4.33 0.65
C HIS A 112 -4.67 -3.55 0.61
N VAL A 113 -4.60 -2.40 1.28
CA VAL A 113 -3.37 -1.58 1.35
C VAL A 113 -2.21 -2.35 1.98
N ALA A 114 -2.46 -3.17 3.00
CA ALA A 114 -1.43 -4.04 3.58
C ALA A 114 -0.92 -5.09 2.58
N SER A 115 -1.82 -5.68 1.78
CA SER A 115 -1.44 -6.64 0.74
C SER A 115 -0.61 -5.98 -0.37
N LEU A 116 -0.97 -4.77 -0.80
CA LEU A 116 -0.19 -4.00 -1.79
C LEU A 116 1.19 -3.63 -1.26
N ASN A 117 1.31 -3.23 0.00
CA ASN A 117 2.61 -2.98 0.61
C ASN A 117 3.48 -4.24 0.62
N THR A 118 2.91 -5.39 1.00
CA THR A 118 3.63 -6.66 1.00
C THR A 118 4.10 -7.03 -0.41
N LEU A 119 3.23 -6.87 -1.41
CA LEU A 119 3.57 -7.10 -2.81
C LEU A 119 4.67 -6.15 -3.30
N LYS A 120 4.62 -4.88 -2.91
CA LYS A 120 5.66 -3.88 -3.25
C LYS A 120 7.02 -4.27 -2.71
N GLU A 121 7.09 -4.70 -1.44
CA GLU A 121 8.35 -5.14 -0.84
C GLU A 121 8.86 -6.42 -1.52
N GLN A 122 7.99 -7.39 -1.81
CA GLN A 122 8.36 -8.61 -2.54
C GLN A 122 8.93 -8.31 -3.93
N ARG A 123 8.23 -7.51 -4.75
CA ARG A 123 8.69 -7.13 -6.08
C ARG A 123 9.97 -6.30 -6.03
N ARG A 124 10.14 -5.47 -5.00
CA ARG A 124 11.37 -4.69 -4.81
C ARG A 124 12.55 -5.60 -4.50
N GLU A 125 12.40 -6.56 -3.61
CA GLU A 125 13.45 -7.53 -3.30
C GLU A 125 13.84 -8.37 -4.52
N GLU A 126 12.83 -8.82 -5.28
CA GLU A 126 13.02 -9.53 -6.55
C GLU A 126 13.76 -8.66 -7.58
N PHE A 127 13.38 -7.40 -7.72
CA PHE A 127 14.05 -6.46 -8.61
C PHE A 127 15.52 -6.27 -8.23
N LEU A 128 15.80 -6.01 -6.95
CA LEU A 128 17.16 -5.75 -6.47
C LEU A 128 18.08 -6.97 -6.59
N SER A 129 17.56 -8.16 -6.29
CA SER A 129 18.31 -9.41 -6.42
C SER A 129 18.62 -9.71 -7.90
N SER A 130 17.62 -9.60 -8.77
CA SER A 130 17.78 -9.82 -10.21
C SER A 130 18.69 -8.78 -10.85
N LYS A 131 18.56 -7.49 -10.50
CA LYS A 131 19.46 -6.41 -10.98
C LYS A 131 20.92 -6.72 -10.69
N ARG A 132 21.23 -7.17 -9.47
CA ARG A 132 22.60 -7.56 -9.09
C ARG A 132 23.12 -8.72 -9.94
N GLN A 133 22.30 -9.74 -10.17
CA GLN A 133 22.66 -10.89 -11.00
C GLN A 133 22.86 -10.50 -12.47
N ILE A 134 21.96 -9.67 -13.01
CA ILE A 134 22.06 -9.15 -14.38
C ILE A 134 23.36 -8.38 -14.57
N ILE A 135 23.73 -7.48 -13.65
CA ILE A 135 24.98 -6.72 -13.74
C ILE A 135 26.19 -7.66 -13.79
N LEU A 136 26.25 -8.66 -12.90
CA LEU A 136 27.35 -9.64 -12.90
C LEU A 136 27.41 -10.46 -14.20
N LEU A 137 26.26 -10.92 -14.71
CA LEU A 137 26.20 -11.66 -15.97
C LEU A 137 26.60 -10.81 -17.16
N MET A 138 26.21 -9.53 -17.18
CA MET A 138 26.59 -8.58 -18.23
C MET A 138 28.10 -8.31 -18.19
N GLU A 139 28.70 -8.16 -17.02
CA GLU A 139 30.15 -8.06 -16.83
C GLU A 139 30.87 -9.34 -17.29
N GLU A 140 30.40 -10.53 -16.90
CA GLU A 140 30.96 -11.84 -17.33
C GLU A 140 30.91 -12.04 -18.85
N LEU A 141 29.87 -11.50 -19.51
CA LEU A 141 29.65 -11.62 -20.95
C LEU A 141 30.25 -10.47 -21.77
N ASP A 142 30.95 -9.52 -21.13
CA ASP A 142 31.39 -8.25 -21.73
C ASP A 142 30.25 -7.53 -22.51
N HIS A 143 29.01 -7.64 -22.01
CA HIS A 143 27.82 -7.08 -22.64
C HIS A 143 27.45 -5.74 -22.01
N THR A 144 27.36 -4.69 -22.83
CA THR A 144 26.88 -3.38 -22.39
C THR A 144 25.39 -3.24 -22.66
N PRO A 145 24.62 -2.58 -21.76
CA PRO A 145 23.17 -2.41 -21.93
C PRO A 145 22.83 -1.72 -23.26
N ASP A 146 22.11 -2.43 -24.13
CA ASP A 146 21.84 -1.99 -25.51
C ASP A 146 20.37 -1.60 -25.74
N THR A 147 19.45 -2.20 -24.98
CA THR A 147 18.03 -1.83 -24.99
C THR A 147 17.73 -0.65 -24.06
N SER A 148 16.57 -0.01 -24.22
CA SER A 148 16.09 0.96 -23.22
C SER A 148 15.87 0.28 -21.87
N PHE A 149 15.22 -0.88 -21.86
CA PHE A 149 14.93 -1.62 -20.63
C PHE A 149 16.19 -2.03 -19.86
N GLU A 150 17.23 -2.52 -20.53
CA GLU A 150 18.51 -2.83 -19.87
C GLU A 150 19.14 -1.59 -19.24
N ARG A 151 19.07 -0.43 -19.91
CA ARG A 151 19.56 0.83 -19.35
C ARG A 151 18.75 1.26 -18.14
N ASP A 152 17.43 1.14 -18.19
CA ASP A 152 16.54 1.45 -17.06
C ASP A 152 16.85 0.54 -15.86
N VAL A 153 17.13 -0.75 -16.09
CA VAL A 153 17.47 -1.70 -15.02
C VAL A 153 18.85 -1.42 -14.43
N VAL A 154 19.87 -1.26 -15.28
CA VAL A 154 21.29 -1.24 -14.86
C VAL A 154 21.75 0.16 -14.47
N CYS A 155 21.38 1.18 -15.24
CA CYS A 155 21.95 2.51 -15.14
C CYS A 155 21.11 3.50 -14.33
N GLU A 156 19.78 3.31 -14.29
CA GLU A 156 18.88 4.22 -13.58
C GLU A 156 18.75 3.92 -12.07
N ASP A 157 18.18 4.88 -11.35
CA ASP A 157 17.96 4.81 -9.91
C ASP A 157 16.88 3.77 -9.57
N GLU A 158 17.18 2.91 -8.60
CA GLU A 158 16.29 1.84 -8.15
C GLU A 158 14.92 2.33 -7.68
N ALA A 159 14.80 3.57 -7.23
CA ALA A 159 13.55 4.17 -6.79
C ALA A 159 12.65 4.63 -7.95
N THR A 160 13.20 4.75 -9.17
CA THR A 160 12.45 5.21 -10.35
C THR A 160 11.84 4.06 -11.15
N PHE A 161 12.29 2.83 -10.91
CA PHE A 161 11.80 1.65 -11.61
C PHE A 161 10.35 1.33 -11.22
N CYS A 162 9.48 1.23 -12.23
CA CYS A 162 8.08 0.85 -12.03
C CYS A 162 7.98 -0.66 -11.75
N LEU A 163 7.42 -1.03 -10.59
CA LEU A 163 7.28 -2.42 -10.12
C LEU A 163 6.00 -3.07 -10.67
N SER A 164 5.71 -2.85 -11.95
CA SER A 164 4.58 -3.48 -12.63
C SER A 164 4.84 -4.97 -12.86
N GLU A 165 3.78 -5.75 -13.02
CA GLU A 165 3.91 -7.19 -13.33
C GLU A 165 4.66 -7.42 -14.65
N ASP A 166 4.39 -6.60 -15.66
CA ASP A 166 5.06 -6.66 -16.96
C ASP A 166 6.56 -6.39 -16.83
N ASN A 167 6.96 -5.39 -16.04
CA ASN A 167 8.37 -5.05 -15.84
C ASN A 167 9.12 -6.10 -15.04
N ILE A 168 8.50 -6.69 -14.02
CA ILE A 168 9.09 -7.80 -13.27
C ILE A 168 9.24 -9.03 -14.18
N THR A 169 8.25 -9.31 -15.01
CA THR A 169 8.34 -10.41 -15.99
C THR A 169 9.43 -10.15 -17.04
N ALA A 170 9.54 -8.91 -17.53
CA ALA A 170 10.61 -8.51 -18.45
C ALA A 170 12.00 -8.66 -17.82
N LEU A 171 12.14 -8.35 -16.53
CA LEU A 171 13.38 -8.52 -15.78
C LEU A 171 13.79 -9.99 -15.67
N GLN A 172 12.84 -10.88 -15.34
CA GLN A 172 13.08 -12.32 -15.30
C GLN A 172 13.48 -12.86 -16.68
N ASN A 173 12.82 -12.40 -17.74
CA ASN A 173 13.15 -12.78 -19.12
C ASN A 173 14.57 -12.34 -19.50
N LEU A 174 14.97 -11.11 -19.14
CA LEU A 174 16.32 -10.61 -19.37
C LEU A 174 17.37 -11.47 -18.64
N LEU A 175 17.12 -11.78 -17.37
CA LEU A 175 18.00 -12.64 -16.59
C LEU A 175 18.16 -14.01 -17.25
N GLN A 176 17.06 -14.66 -17.64
CA GLN A 176 17.07 -15.96 -18.30
C GLN A 176 17.83 -15.92 -19.65
N GLN A 177 17.69 -14.84 -20.41
CA GLN A 177 18.41 -14.66 -21.68
C GLN A 177 19.93 -14.55 -21.46
N LEU A 178 20.37 -13.80 -20.46
CA LEU A 178 21.78 -13.66 -20.12
C LEU A 178 22.38 -14.98 -19.62
N GLU A 179 21.66 -15.71 -18.76
CA GLU A 179 22.08 -17.04 -18.29
C GLU A 179 22.21 -18.04 -19.44
N ALA A 180 21.25 -18.04 -20.37
CA ALA A 180 21.30 -18.89 -21.56
C ALA A 180 22.51 -18.54 -22.45
N ARG A 181 22.80 -17.26 -22.63
CA ARG A 181 23.97 -16.79 -23.40
C ARG A 181 25.28 -17.21 -22.73
N ARG A 182 25.39 -17.11 -21.40
CA ARG A 182 26.55 -17.60 -20.65
C ARG A 182 26.74 -19.10 -20.83
N ALA A 183 25.67 -19.89 -20.66
CA ALA A 183 25.74 -21.34 -20.83
C ALA A 183 26.19 -21.75 -22.23
N LEU A 184 25.72 -21.04 -23.28
CA LEU A 184 26.17 -21.27 -24.66
C LEU A 184 27.66 -20.95 -24.83
N SER A 185 28.13 -19.80 -24.32
CA SER A 185 29.54 -19.43 -24.39
C SER A 185 30.45 -20.41 -23.64
N GLU A 186 30.03 -20.88 -22.46
CA GLU A 186 30.77 -21.89 -21.69
C GLU A 186 30.85 -23.23 -22.44
N ALA A 187 29.76 -23.65 -23.08
CA ALA A 187 29.71 -24.88 -23.87
C ALA A 187 30.65 -24.80 -25.09
N GLU A 188 30.61 -23.70 -25.84
CA GLU A 188 31.51 -23.45 -26.98
C GLU A 188 32.98 -23.43 -26.52
N CYS A 189 33.28 -22.72 -25.44
CA CYS A 189 34.62 -22.69 -24.86
C CYS A 189 35.07 -24.10 -24.40
N ALA A 190 34.18 -24.90 -23.81
CA ALA A 190 34.49 -26.26 -23.39
C ALA A 190 34.78 -27.18 -24.59
N GLU A 191 34.01 -27.06 -25.67
CA GLU A 191 34.23 -27.79 -26.91
C GLU A 191 35.59 -27.43 -27.53
N LEU A 192 35.89 -26.13 -27.65
CA LEU A 192 37.16 -25.64 -28.18
C LEU A 192 38.34 -26.12 -27.33
N ARG A 193 38.23 -26.05 -25.99
CA ARG A 193 39.25 -26.58 -25.06
C ARG A 193 39.41 -28.10 -25.18
N ALA A 194 38.33 -28.85 -25.43
CA ALA A 194 38.44 -30.29 -25.69
C ALA A 194 39.16 -30.58 -27.01
N ARG A 195 38.87 -29.80 -28.06
CA ARG A 195 39.53 -29.92 -29.36
C ARG A 195 41.01 -29.57 -29.30
N ILE A 196 41.39 -28.52 -28.58
CA ILE A 196 42.80 -28.15 -28.34
C ILE A 196 43.53 -29.29 -27.62
N ARG A 197 42.94 -29.87 -26.57
CA ARG A 197 43.52 -31.01 -25.84
C ARG A 197 43.74 -32.22 -26.75
N ALA A 198 42.76 -32.56 -27.60
CA ALA A 198 42.90 -33.65 -28.56
C ALA A 198 44.05 -33.40 -29.57
N LEU A 199 44.20 -32.16 -30.05
CA LEU A 199 45.30 -31.79 -30.94
C LEU A 199 46.67 -31.88 -30.24
N TRP A 200 46.77 -31.44 -28.97
CA TRP A 200 47.99 -31.58 -28.18
C TRP A 200 48.41 -33.04 -27.98
N GLU A 201 47.44 -33.94 -27.78
CA GLU A 201 47.70 -35.38 -27.68
C GLU A 201 48.20 -35.96 -29.00
N GLN A 202 47.60 -35.57 -30.12
CA GLN A 202 48.03 -36.00 -31.46
C GLN A 202 49.43 -35.49 -31.82
N LEU A 203 49.73 -34.24 -31.47
CA LEU A 203 51.02 -33.60 -31.75
C LEU A 203 52.10 -33.92 -30.72
N GLN A 204 51.78 -34.66 -29.65
CA GLN A 204 52.69 -34.98 -28.54
C GLN A 204 53.32 -33.72 -27.91
N VAL A 205 52.54 -32.64 -27.79
CA VAL A 205 53.03 -31.37 -27.23
C VAL A 205 53.47 -31.59 -25.78
N PRO A 206 54.69 -31.15 -25.38
CA PRO A 206 55.20 -31.30 -24.02
C PRO A 206 54.29 -30.65 -22.97
N GLN A 207 54.29 -31.20 -21.76
CA GLN A 207 53.40 -30.72 -20.70
C GLN A 207 53.72 -29.28 -20.25
N GLU A 208 54.98 -28.87 -20.35
CA GLU A 208 55.44 -27.50 -20.06
C GLU A 208 54.77 -26.47 -20.99
N GLU A 209 54.67 -26.78 -22.29
CA GLU A 209 54.01 -25.90 -23.27
C GLU A 209 52.49 -25.87 -23.06
N ARG A 210 51.87 -27.00 -22.68
CA ARG A 210 50.43 -27.04 -22.36
C ARG A 210 50.08 -26.21 -21.13
N GLN A 211 50.96 -26.19 -20.11
CA GLN A 211 50.76 -25.39 -18.90
C GLN A 211 51.01 -23.90 -19.13
N ALA A 212 51.91 -23.54 -20.04
CA ALA A 212 52.17 -22.15 -20.40
C ALA A 212 51.06 -21.52 -21.26
N SER A 213 50.19 -22.34 -21.86
CA SER A 213 49.12 -21.92 -22.79
C SER A 213 47.70 -22.23 -22.28
N ALA A 214 47.58 -22.74 -21.04
CA ALA A 214 46.33 -22.93 -20.31
C ALA A 214 45.95 -21.65 -19.54
#